data_AF-A0A1Y5PUX3-F1
#
_entry.id   AF-A0A1Y5PUX3-F1
#
_cell.length_a   1.000
_cell.length_b   1.000
_cell.length_c   1.000
_cell.angle_alpha   90.00
_cell.angle_beta   90.00
_cell.angle_gamma   90.00
#
_symmetry.space_group_name_H-M   'P 1'
#
loop_
_entity.id
_entity.type
_entity.pdbx_description
1 polymer ?
#
loop_
_entity_poly.entity_id
_entity_poly.type
_entity_poly.pdbx_seq_one_letter_code
_entity_poly.pdbx_strand_id
1 'polypeptide(L)'
;MWLPALFLIAGSVPAPECSVDREAMLALDERAFDQDMNGGWRRVAGRSGCTSAAADLIAAYREAHPDHTTILYWHEGQLRADEGQTKAAIALFERSYDRGNIWNIDSGWNSYVDATIAFLRQDMDGLKAARQALATLPPPAEQPGARPEAKAIKTRSWPPNLGVVDGLIRCFSKPYRLAYGEACRSGKSR
;
A
#
# COMPACT_ATOMS: atom_id res chain seq x y z
N MET A 1 20.96 -16.26 -54.68
CA MET A 1 20.25 -15.15 -54.02
C MET A 1 20.40 -15.37 -52.52
N TRP A 2 21.31 -14.65 -51.85
CA TRP A 2 21.59 -14.78 -50.41
C TRP A 2 20.80 -13.71 -49.65
N LEU A 3 20.03 -14.10 -48.64
CA LEU A 3 19.40 -13.18 -47.69
C LEU A 3 20.33 -13.03 -46.47
N PRO A 4 20.72 -11.82 -46.06
CA PRO A 4 21.52 -11.64 -44.85
C PRO A 4 20.62 -11.76 -43.63
N ALA A 5 21.06 -12.53 -42.64
CA ALA A 5 20.44 -12.60 -41.32
C ALA A 5 20.74 -11.31 -40.56
N LEU A 6 19.69 -10.56 -40.21
CA LEU A 6 19.79 -9.37 -39.37
C LEU A 6 19.89 -9.82 -37.91
N PHE A 7 21.07 -9.70 -37.30
CA PHE A 7 21.23 -9.85 -35.85
C PHE A 7 20.71 -8.60 -35.15
N LEU A 8 19.60 -8.73 -34.42
CA LEU A 8 19.13 -7.72 -33.47
C LEU A 8 20.04 -7.77 -32.24
N ILE A 9 20.85 -6.73 -32.07
CA ILE A 9 21.60 -6.49 -30.83
C ILE A 9 20.60 -6.00 -29.79
N ALA A 10 20.24 -6.85 -28.82
CA ALA A 10 19.47 -6.45 -27.67
C ALA A 10 20.33 -5.53 -26.79
N GLY A 11 20.09 -4.22 -26.84
CA GLY A 11 20.70 -3.27 -25.92
C GLY A 11 20.23 -3.54 -24.50
N SER A 12 21.15 -3.80 -23.57
CA SER A 12 20.88 -3.87 -22.15
C SER A 12 20.42 -2.49 -21.66
N VAL A 13 19.17 -2.38 -21.23
CA VAL A 13 18.69 -1.16 -20.55
C VAL A 13 19.49 -1.01 -19.25
N PRO A 14 20.17 0.12 -18.99
CA PRO A 14 20.88 0.32 -17.74
C PRO A 14 19.91 0.19 -16.57
N ALA A 15 20.32 -0.52 -15.52
CA ALA A 15 19.53 -0.63 -14.30
C ALA A 15 19.26 0.76 -13.72
N PRO A 16 18.05 1.01 -13.18
CA PRO A 16 17.74 2.31 -12.60
C PRO A 16 18.67 2.62 -11.42
N GLU A 17 19.18 3.85 -11.37
CA GLU A 17 19.95 4.36 -10.22
C GLU A 17 19.00 4.66 -9.05
N CYS A 18 18.67 3.61 -8.31
CA CYS A 18 17.83 3.69 -7.11
C CYS A 18 18.61 4.12 -5.85
N SER A 19 19.88 4.51 -6.00
CA SER A 19 20.74 4.89 -4.90
C SER A 19 20.25 6.17 -4.20
N VAL A 20 20.47 6.18 -2.89
CA VAL A 20 20.28 7.30 -1.98
C VAL A 20 21.39 7.28 -0.95
N ASP A 21 21.63 8.41 -0.31
CA ASP A 21 22.39 8.44 0.94
C ASP A 21 21.56 7.74 2.02
N ARG A 22 21.91 6.47 2.29
CA ARG A 22 21.16 5.62 3.22
C ARG A 22 21.29 6.13 4.65
N GLU A 23 22.45 6.64 5.04
CA GLU A 23 22.66 7.16 6.39
C GLU A 23 21.78 8.40 6.62
N ALA A 24 21.79 9.33 5.67
CA ALA A 24 20.93 10.51 5.74
C ALA A 24 19.44 10.14 5.76
N MET A 25 19.01 9.15 4.96
CA MET A 25 17.62 8.68 4.95
C MET A 25 17.18 8.05 6.28
N LEU A 26 18.06 7.28 6.91
CA LEU A 26 17.80 6.67 8.22
C LEU A 26 17.90 7.68 9.36
N ALA A 27 18.54 8.83 9.18
CA ALA A 27 18.59 9.87 10.20
C ALA A 27 17.34 10.78 10.22
N LEU A 28 16.43 10.64 9.26
CA LEU A 28 15.18 11.39 9.22
C LEU A 28 14.25 10.98 10.36
N ASP A 29 13.44 11.91 10.86
CA ASP A 29 12.29 11.52 11.68
C ASP A 29 11.22 10.82 10.83
N GLU A 30 10.31 10.08 11.49
CA GLU A 30 9.35 9.25 10.76
C GLU A 30 8.44 10.07 9.85
N ARG A 31 8.09 11.30 10.25
CA ARG A 31 7.25 12.16 9.42
C ARG A 31 7.99 12.58 8.15
N ALA A 32 9.25 12.98 8.24
CA ALA A 32 10.06 13.34 7.07
C ALA A 32 10.37 12.12 6.19
N PHE A 33 10.56 10.95 6.80
CA PHE A 33 10.79 9.71 6.08
C PHE A 33 9.52 9.20 5.37
N ASP A 34 8.37 9.25 6.04
CA ASP A 34 7.14 8.56 5.65
C ASP A 34 5.98 9.47 5.21
N GLN A 35 5.98 10.76 5.45
CA GLN A 35 4.83 11.62 5.11
C GLN A 35 5.20 12.73 4.13
N ASP A 36 6.49 12.90 3.81
CA ASP A 36 6.92 13.79 2.74
C ASP A 36 6.62 13.16 1.37
N MET A 37 5.68 13.76 0.64
CA MET A 37 5.29 13.30 -0.70
C MET A 37 6.37 13.53 -1.77
N ASN A 38 7.33 14.43 -1.52
CA ASN A 38 8.43 14.77 -2.43
C ASN A 38 9.80 14.28 -1.92
N GLY A 39 9.86 13.77 -0.69
CA GLY A 39 11.06 13.31 -0.01
C GLY A 39 10.96 11.87 0.47
N GLY A 40 11.79 11.54 1.46
CA GLY A 40 11.83 10.23 2.12
C GLY A 40 11.84 9.04 1.16
N TRP A 41 11.19 7.95 1.56
CA TRP A 41 11.11 6.76 0.71
C TRP A 41 10.23 6.95 -0.54
N ARG A 42 9.23 7.87 -0.50
CA ARG A 42 8.32 8.13 -1.63
C ARG A 42 9.07 8.64 -2.84
N ARG A 43 10.09 9.49 -2.65
CA ARG A 43 10.96 9.97 -3.72
C ARG A 43 11.70 8.82 -4.42
N VAL A 44 12.05 7.76 -3.71
CA VAL A 44 12.69 6.57 -4.28
C VAL A 44 11.66 5.73 -5.04
N ALA A 45 10.51 5.45 -4.42
CA ALA A 45 9.43 4.67 -5.02
C ALA A 45 8.87 5.32 -6.31
N GLY A 46 8.90 6.65 -6.40
CA GLY A 46 8.49 7.39 -7.60
C GLY A 46 9.43 7.27 -8.80
N ARG A 47 10.64 6.73 -8.64
CA ARG A 47 11.58 6.49 -9.75
C ARG A 47 11.24 5.16 -10.43
N SER A 48 11.26 5.17 -11.76
CA SER A 48 10.96 3.98 -12.56
C SER A 48 11.90 2.82 -12.18
N GLY A 49 11.32 1.68 -11.80
CA GLY A 49 12.07 0.48 -11.42
C GLY A 49 12.69 0.49 -10.02
N CYS A 50 12.36 1.45 -9.16
CA CYS A 50 12.93 1.57 -7.80
C CYS A 50 11.97 1.15 -6.67
N THR A 51 10.84 0.52 -6.99
CA THR A 51 9.86 0.07 -5.98
C THR A 51 10.48 -0.85 -4.93
N SER A 52 11.26 -1.87 -5.36
CA SER A 52 11.92 -2.79 -4.43
C SER A 52 12.96 -2.09 -3.56
N ALA A 53 13.76 -1.19 -4.13
CA ALA A 53 14.75 -0.41 -3.37
C ALA A 53 14.09 0.50 -2.32
N ALA A 54 12.94 1.09 -2.64
CA ALA A 54 12.15 1.84 -1.67
C ALA A 54 11.58 0.95 -0.56
N ALA A 55 11.11 -0.26 -0.89
CA ALA A 55 10.66 -1.23 0.11
C ALA A 55 11.80 -1.67 1.04
N ASP A 56 13.01 -1.89 0.49
CA ASP A 56 14.21 -2.20 1.28
C ASP A 56 14.61 -1.03 2.19
N LEU A 57 14.42 0.20 1.73
CA LEU A 57 14.68 1.40 2.53
C LEU A 57 13.70 1.52 3.71
N ILE A 58 12.41 1.22 3.52
CA ILE A 58 11.43 1.20 4.62
C ILE A 58 11.79 0.09 5.63
N ALA A 59 12.15 -1.10 5.15
CA ALA A 59 12.57 -2.19 6.02
C ALA A 59 13.76 -1.78 6.91
N ALA A 60 14.79 -1.18 6.29
CA ALA A 60 15.95 -0.64 6.98
C ALA A 60 15.59 0.45 8.02
N TYR A 61 14.66 1.34 7.68
CA TYR A 61 14.19 2.37 8.60
C TYR A 61 13.52 1.77 9.83
N ARG A 62 12.62 0.80 9.63
CA ARG A 62 11.95 0.09 10.73
C ARG A 62 12.93 -0.62 11.65
N GLU A 63 13.99 -1.23 11.10
CA GLU A 63 15.05 -1.88 11.90
C GLU A 63 15.84 -0.88 12.74
N ALA A 64 16.07 0.33 12.23
CA ALA A 64 16.79 1.39 12.95
C ALA A 64 15.92 2.14 13.98
N HIS A 65 14.58 2.11 13.84
CA HIS A 65 13.64 2.88 14.66
C HIS A 65 12.58 1.96 15.31
N PRO A 66 12.91 1.25 16.39
CA PRO A 66 11.98 0.26 16.97
C PRO A 66 10.63 0.85 17.44
N ASP A 67 10.58 2.15 17.73
CA ASP A 67 9.36 2.88 18.12
C ASP A 67 8.54 3.39 16.94
N HIS A 68 8.86 2.96 15.71
CA HIS A 68 8.16 3.38 14.51
C HIS A 68 6.66 2.99 14.54
N THR A 69 5.81 3.74 13.85
CA THR A 69 4.39 3.39 13.78
C THR A 69 4.12 2.19 12.87
N THR A 70 2.98 1.53 13.07
CA THR A 70 2.61 0.33 12.29
C THR A 70 2.36 0.63 10.80
N ILE A 71 2.20 1.92 10.42
CA ILE A 71 1.99 2.31 9.02
C ILE A 71 3.18 1.96 8.12
N LEU A 72 4.40 1.90 8.67
CA LEU A 72 5.57 1.52 7.88
C LEU A 72 5.51 0.06 7.42
N TYR A 73 4.90 -0.83 8.21
CA TYR A 73 4.63 -2.20 7.75
C TYR A 73 3.66 -2.19 6.57
N TRP A 74 2.63 -1.35 6.63
CA TRP A 74 1.67 -1.20 5.53
C TRP A 74 2.35 -0.70 4.26
N HIS A 75 3.09 0.41 4.32
CA HIS A 75 3.73 1.00 3.15
C HIS A 75 4.78 0.06 2.53
N GLU A 76 5.58 -0.62 3.35
CA GLU A 76 6.47 -1.67 2.84
C GLU A 76 5.66 -2.78 2.16
N GLY A 77 4.61 -3.28 2.82
CA GLY A 77 3.74 -4.33 2.28
C GLY A 77 3.16 -3.97 0.92
N GLN A 78 2.74 -2.72 0.72
CA GLN A 78 2.24 -2.24 -0.58
C GLN A 78 3.31 -2.29 -1.67
N LEU A 79 4.52 -1.80 -1.40
CA LEU A 79 5.61 -1.82 -2.38
C LEU A 79 6.05 -3.26 -2.72
N ARG A 80 6.04 -4.15 -1.73
CA ARG A 80 6.29 -5.59 -1.93
C ARG A 80 5.20 -6.23 -2.78
N ALA A 81 3.93 -5.88 -2.54
CA ALA A 81 2.80 -6.36 -3.31
C ALA A 81 2.84 -5.86 -4.77
N ASP A 82 3.24 -4.61 -4.99
CA ASP A 82 3.40 -4.01 -6.32
C ASP A 82 4.40 -4.77 -7.19
N GLU A 83 5.46 -5.31 -6.57
CA GLU A 83 6.50 -6.11 -7.21
C GLU A 83 6.19 -7.62 -7.20
N GLY A 84 4.97 -8.01 -6.82
CA GLY A 84 4.53 -9.42 -6.82
C GLY A 84 5.12 -10.28 -5.71
N GLN A 85 5.74 -9.67 -4.69
CA GLN A 85 6.34 -10.37 -3.55
C GLN A 85 5.27 -10.75 -2.51
N THR A 86 4.24 -11.49 -2.96
CA THR A 86 2.98 -11.74 -2.25
C THR A 86 3.16 -12.24 -0.82
N LYS A 87 4.02 -13.23 -0.59
CA LYS A 87 4.23 -13.81 0.75
C LYS A 87 4.81 -12.79 1.74
N ALA A 88 5.78 -11.99 1.28
CA ALA A 88 6.38 -10.95 2.10
C ALA A 88 5.37 -9.83 2.39
N ALA A 89 4.63 -9.41 1.37
CA ALA A 89 3.59 -8.40 1.51
C ALA A 89 2.50 -8.80 2.54
N ILE A 90 2.00 -10.04 2.47
CA ILE A 90 0.99 -10.53 3.43
C ILE A 90 1.52 -10.47 4.87
N ALA A 91 2.75 -10.96 5.11
CA ALA A 91 3.34 -10.94 6.45
C ALA A 91 3.50 -9.51 7.01
N LEU A 92 3.76 -8.54 6.14
CA LEU A 92 3.83 -7.13 6.50
C LEU A 92 2.44 -6.54 6.78
N PHE A 93 1.45 -6.84 5.95
CA PHE A 93 0.07 -6.41 6.18
C PHE A 93 -0.49 -6.95 7.50
N GLU A 94 -0.21 -8.20 7.86
CA GLU A 94 -0.59 -8.77 9.16
C GLU A 94 0.04 -8.02 10.35
N ARG A 95 1.21 -7.41 10.18
CA ARG A 95 1.83 -6.56 11.22
C ARG A 95 1.27 -5.14 11.26
N SER A 96 0.53 -4.74 10.24
CA SER A 96 -0.05 -3.40 10.13
C SER A 96 -1.42 -3.25 10.78
N TYR A 97 -2.03 -4.34 11.29
CA TYR A 97 -3.32 -4.26 11.98
C TYR A 97 -3.30 -3.22 13.10
N ASP A 98 -4.33 -2.38 13.14
CA ASP A 98 -4.57 -1.46 14.23
C ASP A 98 -5.02 -2.26 15.46
N ARG A 99 -4.40 -1.99 16.61
CA ARG A 99 -4.71 -2.61 17.90
C ARG A 99 -5.59 -1.71 18.78
N GLY A 100 -6.13 -0.64 18.20
CA GLY A 100 -6.97 0.34 18.84
C GLY A 100 -6.35 1.73 18.72
N ASN A 101 -7.19 2.71 18.41
CA ASN A 101 -6.76 4.10 18.32
C ASN A 101 -7.26 4.93 19.51
N ILE A 102 -6.61 6.09 19.68
CA ILE A 102 -6.88 7.05 20.75
C ILE A 102 -8.32 7.60 20.76
N TRP A 103 -9.04 7.47 19.65
CA TRP A 103 -10.40 7.99 19.47
C TRP A 103 -11.49 6.99 19.83
N ASN A 104 -11.11 5.73 20.13
CA ASN A 104 -12.01 4.62 20.42
C ASN A 104 -13.09 4.43 19.33
N ILE A 105 -12.66 4.47 18.07
CA ILE A 105 -13.50 4.17 16.91
C ILE A 105 -12.87 3.05 16.09
N ASP A 106 -13.67 2.31 15.35
CA ASP A 106 -13.21 1.53 14.21
C ASP A 106 -13.14 2.46 12.98
N SER A 107 -11.95 2.59 12.40
CA SER A 107 -11.70 3.40 11.21
C SER A 107 -11.93 2.64 9.90
N GLY A 108 -12.21 1.34 9.97
CA GLY A 108 -12.26 0.42 8.85
C GLY A 108 -10.87 -0.06 8.40
N TRP A 109 -9.81 0.34 9.10
CA TRP A 109 -8.44 -0.02 8.76
C TRP A 109 -8.24 -1.54 8.70
N ASN A 110 -8.69 -2.28 9.70
CA ASN A 110 -8.49 -3.73 9.75
C ASN A 110 -9.27 -4.44 8.64
N SER A 111 -10.50 -4.00 8.30
CA SER A 111 -11.23 -4.54 7.14
C SER A 111 -10.53 -4.23 5.82
N TYR A 112 -9.85 -3.08 5.72
CA TYR A 112 -9.05 -2.76 4.55
C TYR A 112 -7.78 -3.62 4.43
N VAL A 113 -7.13 -3.92 5.56
CA VAL A 113 -6.03 -4.88 5.65
C VAL A 113 -6.50 -6.28 5.22
N ASP A 114 -7.62 -6.76 5.77
CA ASP A 114 -8.21 -8.05 5.44
C ASP A 114 -8.52 -8.18 3.94
N ALA A 115 -9.15 -7.15 3.36
CA ALA A 115 -9.45 -7.10 1.94
C ALA A 115 -8.17 -7.22 1.09
N THR A 116 -7.12 -6.49 1.47
CA THR A 116 -5.84 -6.50 0.74
C THR A 116 -5.16 -7.87 0.83
N ILE A 117 -5.15 -8.49 2.00
CA ILE A 117 -4.61 -9.84 2.21
C ILE A 117 -5.42 -10.87 1.41
N ALA A 118 -6.76 -10.79 1.44
CA ALA A 118 -7.61 -11.71 0.70
C ALA A 118 -7.39 -11.60 -0.82
N PHE A 119 -7.27 -10.38 -1.35
CA PHE A 119 -6.88 -10.17 -2.75
C PHE A 119 -5.54 -10.86 -3.08
N LEU A 120 -4.52 -10.67 -2.25
CA LEU A 120 -3.21 -11.28 -2.46
C LEU A 120 -3.21 -12.81 -2.33
N ARG A 121 -4.09 -13.36 -1.49
CA ARG A 121 -4.34 -14.80 -1.37
C ARG A 121 -5.17 -15.37 -2.52
N GLN A 122 -5.65 -14.52 -3.43
CA GLN A 122 -6.62 -14.89 -4.47
C GLN A 122 -7.91 -15.48 -3.87
N ASP A 123 -8.34 -14.93 -2.73
CA ASP A 123 -9.56 -15.28 -2.01
C ASP A 123 -10.66 -14.24 -2.27
N MET A 124 -11.51 -14.51 -3.27
CA MET A 124 -12.60 -13.60 -3.65
C MET A 124 -13.67 -13.51 -2.56
N ASP A 125 -13.96 -14.61 -1.87
CA ASP A 125 -15.02 -14.64 -0.86
C ASP A 125 -14.58 -13.88 0.39
N GLY A 126 -13.33 -14.08 0.84
CA GLY A 126 -12.72 -13.26 1.89
C GLY A 126 -12.65 -11.79 1.52
N LEU A 127 -12.29 -11.46 0.28
CA LEU A 127 -12.25 -10.08 -0.21
C LEU A 127 -13.63 -9.42 -0.17
N LYS A 128 -14.68 -10.12 -0.60
CA LYS A 128 -16.07 -9.63 -0.53
C LYS A 128 -16.56 -9.48 0.91
N ALA A 129 -16.22 -10.43 1.79
CA ALA A 129 -16.57 -10.35 3.21
C ALA A 129 -15.93 -9.13 3.88
N ALA A 130 -14.63 -8.90 3.66
CA ALA A 130 -13.92 -7.73 4.17
C ALA A 130 -14.49 -6.42 3.60
N ARG A 131 -14.83 -6.39 2.31
CA ARG A 131 -15.51 -5.25 1.67
C ARG A 131 -16.87 -4.97 2.31
N GLN A 132 -17.65 -6.00 2.61
CA GLN A 132 -18.95 -5.85 3.26
C GLN A 132 -18.77 -5.29 4.68
N ALA A 133 -17.85 -5.85 5.47
CA ALA A 133 -17.55 -5.36 6.80
C ALA A 133 -17.17 -3.87 6.79
N LEU A 134 -16.28 -3.48 5.87
CA LEU A 134 -15.90 -2.08 5.68
C LEU A 134 -17.12 -1.22 5.34
N ALA A 135 -17.92 -1.62 4.33
CA ALA A 135 -19.06 -0.84 3.85
C ALA A 135 -20.18 -0.64 4.89
N THR A 136 -20.31 -1.54 5.87
CA THR A 136 -21.31 -1.45 6.93
C THR A 136 -20.87 -0.64 8.15
N LEU A 137 -19.63 -0.14 8.14
CA LEU A 137 -19.07 0.59 9.26
C LEU A 137 -19.79 1.95 9.46
N PRO A 138 -20.38 2.21 10.64
CA PRO A 138 -21.01 3.49 10.90
C PRO A 138 -19.98 4.63 10.96
N PRO A 139 -20.34 5.85 10.54
CA PRO A 139 -19.49 7.04 10.70
C PRO A 139 -19.00 7.24 12.14
N PRO A 140 -17.84 7.90 12.36
CA PRO A 140 -17.27 8.06 13.70
C PRO A 140 -18.23 8.66 14.73
N ALA A 141 -19.11 9.58 14.32
CA ALA A 141 -20.07 10.23 15.20
C ALA A 141 -21.18 9.29 15.74
N GLU A 142 -21.42 8.18 15.04
CA GLU A 142 -22.47 7.19 15.31
C GLU A 142 -21.92 5.94 16.01
N GLN A 143 -20.60 5.84 16.16
CA GLN A 143 -19.97 4.68 16.77
C GLN A 143 -20.14 4.63 18.30
N PRO A 144 -20.56 3.48 18.85
CA PRO A 144 -20.65 3.30 20.30
C PRO A 144 -19.29 3.52 20.98
N GLY A 145 -19.26 4.34 22.03
CA GLY A 145 -18.03 4.61 22.78
C GLY A 145 -17.05 5.57 22.10
N ALA A 146 -17.39 6.14 20.94
CA ALA A 146 -16.57 7.15 20.28
C ALA A 146 -16.35 8.37 21.19
N ARG A 147 -15.10 8.81 21.31
CA ARG A 147 -14.76 10.01 22.08
C ARG A 147 -15.31 11.28 21.40
N PRO A 148 -15.58 12.37 22.15
CA PRO A 148 -16.11 13.61 21.57
C PRO A 148 -15.31 14.14 20.38
N GLU A 149 -13.99 14.02 20.42
CA GLU A 149 -13.07 14.46 19.38
C GLU A 149 -13.25 13.65 18.07
N ALA A 150 -13.62 12.38 18.17
CA ALA A 150 -13.91 11.54 17.02
C ALA A 150 -15.08 12.10 16.19
N LYS A 151 -16.05 12.76 16.83
CA LYS A 151 -17.22 13.37 16.17
C LYS A 151 -16.84 14.56 15.29
N ALA A 152 -15.67 15.17 15.54
CA ALA A 152 -15.16 16.28 14.75
C ALA A 152 -14.35 15.82 13.51
N ILE A 153 -14.11 14.51 13.36
CA ILE A 153 -13.40 13.96 12.21
C ILE A 153 -14.22 14.20 10.94
N LYS A 154 -13.75 15.12 10.10
CA LYS A 154 -14.32 15.39 8.78
C LYS A 154 -13.69 14.43 7.77
N THR A 155 -14.50 13.56 7.17
CA THR A 155 -14.07 12.69 6.07
C THR A 155 -14.78 13.13 4.79
N ARG A 156 -14.05 13.16 3.67
CA ARG A 156 -14.64 13.47 2.36
C ARG A 156 -15.59 12.35 1.90
N SER A 157 -15.28 11.12 2.30
CA SER A 157 -16.05 9.92 2.03
C SER A 157 -15.88 8.95 3.20
N TRP A 158 -16.96 8.32 3.63
CA TRP A 158 -16.95 7.27 4.65
C TRP A 158 -17.60 6.00 4.08
N PRO A 159 -17.08 4.81 4.40
CA PRO A 159 -15.81 4.54 5.09
C PRO A 159 -14.60 4.84 4.19
N PRO A 160 -13.41 5.14 4.75
CA PRO A 160 -12.20 5.32 3.95
C PRO A 160 -11.87 4.04 3.17
N ASN A 161 -11.12 4.19 2.08
CA ASN A 161 -10.60 3.08 1.25
C ASN A 161 -11.63 2.15 0.58
N LEU A 162 -12.94 2.36 0.75
CA LEU A 162 -13.96 1.50 0.10
C LEU A 162 -13.80 1.45 -1.42
N GLY A 163 -13.53 2.59 -2.05
CA GLY A 163 -13.27 2.65 -3.50
C GLY A 163 -12.02 1.89 -3.94
N VAL A 164 -11.03 1.72 -3.06
CA VAL A 164 -9.85 0.87 -3.31
C VAL A 164 -10.27 -0.59 -3.30
N VAL A 165 -11.00 -1.03 -2.26
CA VAL A 165 -11.46 -2.41 -2.13
C VAL A 165 -12.39 -2.79 -3.27
N ASP A 166 -13.30 -1.90 -3.67
CA ASP A 166 -14.13 -2.09 -4.85
C ASP A 166 -13.30 -2.24 -6.13
N GLY A 167 -12.16 -1.54 -6.23
CA GLY A 167 -11.22 -1.67 -7.35
C GLY A 167 -10.51 -3.02 -7.36
N LEU A 168 -10.08 -3.51 -6.19
CA LEU A 168 -9.50 -4.84 -6.02
C LEU A 168 -10.48 -5.94 -6.45
N ILE A 169 -11.77 -5.81 -6.11
CA ILE A 169 -12.81 -6.75 -6.58
C ILE A 169 -12.97 -6.68 -8.10
N ARG A 170 -13.08 -5.48 -8.68
CA ARG A 170 -13.26 -5.31 -10.13
C ARG A 170 -12.10 -5.87 -10.94
N CYS A 171 -10.88 -5.74 -10.43
CA CYS A 171 -9.65 -6.14 -11.11
C CYS A 171 -8.98 -7.35 -10.44
N PHE A 172 -9.78 -8.27 -9.90
CA PHE A 172 -9.31 -9.37 -9.05
C PHE A 172 -8.20 -10.24 -9.66
N SER A 173 -8.29 -10.51 -10.98
CA SER A 173 -7.32 -11.32 -11.70
C SER A 173 -6.07 -10.57 -12.15
N LYS A 174 -5.97 -9.26 -11.90
CA LYS A 174 -4.80 -8.46 -12.27
C LYS A 174 -3.75 -8.49 -11.15
N PRO A 175 -2.46 -8.28 -11.48
CA PRO A 175 -1.44 -7.99 -10.46
C PRO A 175 -1.87 -6.84 -9.54
N TYR A 176 -1.48 -6.90 -8.26
CA TYR A 176 -1.85 -5.91 -7.23
C TYR A 176 -1.62 -4.47 -7.69
N ARG A 177 -0.44 -4.19 -8.26
CA ARG A 177 -0.09 -2.87 -8.81
C ARG A 177 -1.13 -2.29 -9.77
N LEU A 178 -1.76 -3.14 -10.59
CA LEU A 178 -2.79 -2.71 -11.53
C LEU A 178 -4.15 -2.59 -10.85
N ALA A 179 -4.51 -3.55 -9.99
CA ALA A 179 -5.79 -3.58 -9.29
C ALA A 179 -5.95 -2.44 -8.27
N TYR A 180 -4.85 -2.03 -7.64
CA TYR A 180 -4.78 -0.90 -6.71
C TYR A 180 -4.89 0.47 -7.42
N GLY A 181 -4.54 0.51 -8.71
CA GLY A 181 -4.48 1.73 -9.50
C GLY A 181 -5.84 2.36 -9.82
N GLU A 182 -5.80 3.63 -10.24
CA GLU A 182 -6.99 4.46 -10.46
C GLU A 182 -7.97 3.91 -11.50
N ALA A 183 -7.46 3.23 -12.52
CA ALA A 183 -8.30 2.62 -13.56
C ALA A 183 -9.30 1.62 -12.96
N CYS A 184 -8.85 0.82 -11.98
CA CYS A 184 -9.70 -0.14 -11.31
C CYS A 184 -10.60 0.52 -10.26
N ARG A 185 -10.17 1.60 -9.60
CA ARG A 185 -10.97 2.32 -8.58
C ARG A 185 -12.11 3.16 -9.15
N SER A 186 -11.88 3.80 -10.30
CA SER A 186 -12.84 4.73 -10.91
C SER A 186 -13.99 4.06 -11.68
N GLY A 187 -13.95 2.73 -11.87
CA GLY A 187 -14.95 1.99 -12.66
C GLY A 187 -14.98 2.36 -14.15
N LYS A 188 -14.03 3.17 -14.61
CA LYS A 188 -13.85 3.54 -16.02
C LYS A 188 -12.95 2.50 -16.69
N SER A 189 -13.47 1.30 -16.90
CA SER A 189 -12.83 0.37 -17.85
C SER A 189 -12.99 0.94 -19.25
N ARG A 190 -11.90 1.31 -19.90
CA ARG A 190 -11.81 1.21 -21.36
C ARG A 190 -11.14 -0.11 -21.68
#